data_AF-A0A9R1QY86-F1
#
_entry.id   AF-A0A9R1QY86-F1
#
_cell.length_a   1.000
_cell.length_b   1.000
_cell.length_c   1.000
_cell.angle_alpha   90.00
_cell.angle_beta   90.00
_cell.angle_gamma   90.00
#
_symmetry.space_group_name_H-M   'P 1'
#
loop_
_entity.id
_entity.type
_entity.pdbx_description
1 polymer ?
#
loop_
_entity_poly.entity_id
_entity_poly.type
_entity_poly.pdbx_seq_one_letter_code
_entity_poly.pdbx_strand_id
1 'polypeptide(L)'
;MERRSTVTRMDLEFMLIDETAEPMALPLTLLRHITDDFSAEHEIGRGGFAVVYKGKLGNRTVAVKRMSNTFVDESEFHREVQCLMMVKHKNIVRFLGYYAETHWTMVTQEGKFVMADVNQRLLCFEYLPNGSLDKYITGLQWRDRFQIITGICQGLHYLHQNSFMHLDLKPTNILLDDNLVPKLADFGLSGYIAPEYYNYTEVTHQLSPLLDIYSLGIIIIEILTGRKGNIDVELVVESWSNMVEKSHSDVQMEQVRICAEIAIECIDFNPAKRPDTQHIISRLDQIKIMDGYVKTGMITSHQL
;
A
#
# COMPACT_ATOMS: atom_id res chain seq x y z
N MET A 1 4.62 -29.80 -28.14
CA MET A 1 3.66 -28.71 -27.89
C MET A 1 2.89 -29.09 -26.63
N GLU A 2 3.42 -28.73 -25.47
CA GLU A 2 2.81 -29.06 -24.18
C GLU A 2 1.43 -28.38 -24.10
N ARG A 3 0.38 -29.18 -23.85
CA ARG A 3 -0.92 -28.64 -23.43
C ARG A 3 -0.69 -27.96 -22.08
N ARG A 4 -0.46 -26.64 -22.06
CA ARG A 4 -0.60 -25.86 -20.81
C ARG A 4 -2.02 -26.10 -20.32
N SER A 5 -2.16 -26.77 -19.18
CA SER A 5 -3.41 -26.85 -18.45
C SER A 5 -3.95 -25.43 -18.27
N THR A 6 -5.15 -25.15 -18.79
CA THR A 6 -5.77 -23.85 -18.62
C THR A 6 -6.03 -23.64 -17.14
N VAL A 7 -5.47 -22.58 -16.57
CA VAL A 7 -5.69 -22.19 -15.17
C VAL A 7 -7.18 -22.12 -14.91
N THR A 8 -7.60 -22.80 -13.85
CA THR A 8 -9.00 -22.94 -13.47
C THR A 8 -9.32 -22.05 -12.28
N ARG A 9 -10.62 -21.93 -12.00
CA ARG A 9 -11.11 -21.34 -10.77
C ARG A 9 -10.55 -22.04 -9.52
N MET A 10 -10.38 -23.37 -9.54
CA MET A 10 -9.85 -24.11 -8.38
C MET A 10 -8.40 -23.74 -8.09
N ASP A 11 -7.60 -23.48 -9.12
CA ASP A 11 -6.21 -23.07 -8.95
C ASP A 11 -6.14 -21.73 -8.22
N LEU A 12 -6.96 -20.74 -8.61
CA LEU A 12 -7.03 -19.45 -7.94
C LEU A 12 -7.61 -19.56 -6.51
N GLU A 13 -8.56 -20.48 -6.27
CA GLU A 13 -9.08 -20.76 -4.92
C GLU A 13 -7.99 -21.35 -4.02
N PHE A 14 -7.16 -22.26 -4.56
CA PHE A 14 -6.03 -22.84 -3.86
C PHE A 14 -4.97 -21.79 -3.52
N MET A 15 -4.68 -20.85 -4.43
CA MET A 15 -3.75 -19.75 -4.14
C MET A 15 -4.19 -18.90 -2.96
N LEU A 16 -5.49 -18.64 -2.81
CA LEU A 16 -6.01 -17.90 -1.64
C LEU A 16 -5.88 -18.67 -0.32
N ILE A 17 -5.62 -19.97 -0.35
CA ILE A 17 -5.44 -20.84 0.82
C ILE A 17 -3.95 -21.02 1.12
N ASP A 18 -3.17 -21.34 0.10
CA ASP A 18 -1.74 -21.58 0.22
C ASP A 18 -0.98 -20.27 0.13
N GLU A 19 -0.54 -19.73 1.27
CA GLU A 19 0.29 -18.52 1.33
C GLU A 19 1.60 -18.64 0.55
N THR A 20 2.10 -19.85 0.26
CA THR A 20 3.33 -20.05 -0.50
C THR A 20 3.14 -19.97 -2.01
N ALA A 21 1.89 -20.04 -2.50
CA ALA A 21 1.61 -20.00 -3.93
C ALA A 21 2.10 -18.71 -4.60
N GLU A 22 2.72 -18.86 -5.76
CA GLU A 22 3.28 -17.78 -6.58
C GLU A 22 2.25 -17.23 -7.57
N PRO A 23 2.28 -15.92 -7.87
CA PRO A 23 1.37 -15.32 -8.84
C PRO A 23 1.54 -15.90 -10.25
N MET A 24 0.45 -15.94 -11.03
CA MET A 24 0.46 -16.58 -12.35
C MET A 24 -0.30 -15.78 -13.42
N ALA A 25 -0.10 -16.13 -14.69
CA ALA A 25 -0.95 -15.61 -15.77
C ALA A 25 -2.36 -16.23 -15.68
N LEU A 26 -3.39 -15.39 -15.67
CA LEU A 26 -4.79 -15.76 -15.50
C LEU A 26 -5.55 -15.62 -16.83
N PRO A 27 -6.41 -16.58 -17.21
CA PRO A 27 -7.25 -16.44 -18.39
C PRO A 27 -8.26 -15.30 -18.25
N LEU A 28 -8.44 -14.50 -19.30
CA LEU A 28 -9.48 -13.46 -19.32
C LEU A 28 -10.88 -14.03 -19.06
N THR A 29 -11.16 -15.23 -19.57
CA THR A 29 -12.44 -15.92 -19.35
C THR A 29 -12.72 -16.16 -17.87
N LEU A 30 -11.70 -16.50 -17.09
CA LEU A 30 -11.82 -16.65 -15.64
C LEU A 30 -12.09 -15.30 -14.97
N LEU A 31 -11.33 -14.26 -15.31
CA LEU A 31 -11.50 -12.92 -14.73
C LEU A 31 -12.88 -12.32 -15.06
N ARG A 32 -13.36 -12.51 -16.30
CA ARG A 32 -14.73 -12.14 -16.70
C ARG A 32 -15.77 -12.91 -15.90
N HIS A 33 -15.61 -14.23 -15.77
CA HIS A 33 -16.58 -15.05 -15.06
C HIS A 33 -16.73 -14.64 -13.59
N ILE A 34 -15.62 -14.44 -12.87
CA ILE A 34 -15.67 -14.13 -11.43
C ILE A 34 -16.15 -12.71 -11.15
N THR A 35 -16.01 -11.79 -12.11
CA THR A 35 -16.45 -10.39 -11.98
C THR A 35 -17.84 -10.14 -12.58
N ASP A 36 -18.52 -11.17 -13.09
CA ASP A 36 -19.75 -11.05 -13.87
C ASP A 36 -19.61 -10.07 -15.04
N ASP A 37 -18.64 -10.37 -15.90
CA ASP A 37 -18.23 -9.58 -17.07
C ASP A 37 -17.89 -8.12 -16.76
N PHE A 38 -17.18 -7.89 -15.65
CA PHE A 38 -16.85 -6.55 -15.15
C PHE A 38 -18.10 -5.69 -14.92
N SER A 39 -19.16 -6.29 -14.38
CA SER A 39 -20.41 -5.61 -14.03
C SER A 39 -20.14 -4.40 -13.12
N ALA A 40 -20.83 -3.29 -13.39
CA ALA A 40 -20.78 -2.10 -12.56
C ALA A 40 -21.27 -2.35 -11.12
N GLU A 41 -22.11 -3.39 -10.91
CA GLU A 41 -22.56 -3.80 -9.57
C GLU A 41 -21.43 -4.38 -8.70
N HIS A 42 -20.35 -4.84 -9.33
CA HIS A 42 -19.17 -5.36 -8.65
C HIS A 42 -18.04 -4.33 -8.57
N GLU A 43 -18.24 -3.09 -9.02
CA GLU A 43 -17.22 -2.05 -8.89
C GLU A 43 -17.02 -1.66 -7.42
N ILE A 44 -15.75 -1.70 -6.97
CA ILE A 44 -15.36 -1.35 -5.59
C ILE A 44 -14.43 -0.14 -5.52
N GLY A 45 -13.92 0.31 -6.67
CA GLY A 45 -13.07 1.49 -6.76
C GLY A 45 -12.83 1.89 -8.21
N ARG A 46 -12.69 3.20 -8.44
CA ARG A 46 -12.39 3.77 -9.75
C ARG A 46 -11.43 4.94 -9.59
N GLY A 47 -10.29 4.85 -10.28
CA GLY A 47 -9.33 5.92 -10.42
C GLY A 47 -9.31 6.47 -11.85
N GLY A 48 -8.39 7.39 -12.13
CA GLY A 48 -8.20 7.94 -13.47
C GLY A 48 -7.73 6.92 -14.51
N PHE A 49 -7.02 5.86 -14.05
CA PHE A 49 -6.33 4.91 -14.93
C PHE A 49 -6.81 3.47 -14.78
N ALA A 50 -7.68 3.16 -13.81
CA ALA A 50 -8.15 1.81 -13.57
C ALA A 50 -9.52 1.77 -12.87
N VAL A 51 -10.22 0.65 -13.07
CA VAL A 51 -11.43 0.28 -12.33
C VAL A 51 -11.16 -1.02 -11.60
N VAL A 52 -11.53 -1.10 -10.34
CA VAL A 52 -11.35 -2.28 -9.50
C VAL A 52 -12.70 -2.94 -9.27
N TYR A 53 -12.78 -4.23 -9.58
CA TYR A 53 -13.97 -5.06 -9.46
C TYR A 53 -13.80 -6.11 -8.38
N LYS A 54 -14.86 -6.38 -7.62
CA LYS A 54 -14.98 -7.50 -6.71
C LYS A 54 -15.26 -8.77 -7.51
N GLY A 55 -14.34 -9.74 -7.44
CA GLY A 55 -14.52 -11.05 -8.04
C GLY A 55 -15.04 -12.06 -7.01
N LYS A 56 -16.08 -12.83 -7.36
CA LYS A 56 -16.61 -13.94 -6.55
C LYS A 56 -15.97 -15.26 -6.96
N LEU A 57 -15.30 -15.91 -6.02
CA LEU A 57 -14.58 -17.15 -6.23
C LEU A 57 -15.02 -18.19 -5.19
N GLY A 58 -16.17 -18.81 -5.44
CA GLY A 58 -16.83 -19.67 -4.46
C GLY A 58 -17.27 -18.85 -3.26
N ASN A 59 -16.80 -19.26 -2.08
CA ASN A 59 -17.04 -18.53 -0.83
C ASN A 59 -15.97 -17.46 -0.55
N ARG A 60 -14.99 -17.30 -1.44
CA ARG A 60 -13.90 -16.33 -1.34
C ARG A 60 -14.12 -15.18 -2.30
N THR A 61 -13.40 -14.09 -2.05
CA THR A 61 -13.44 -12.87 -2.87
C THR A 61 -12.04 -12.48 -3.29
N VAL A 62 -11.91 -11.95 -4.50
CA VAL A 62 -10.69 -11.32 -5.03
C VAL A 62 -10.97 -9.89 -5.47
N ALA A 63 -9.94 -9.08 -5.62
CA ALA A 63 -10.02 -7.78 -6.28
C ALA A 63 -9.37 -7.87 -7.66
N VAL A 64 -10.08 -7.45 -8.71
CA VAL A 64 -9.60 -7.44 -10.10
C VAL A 64 -9.50 -5.99 -10.57
N LYS A 65 -8.28 -5.47 -10.65
CA LYS A 65 -7.96 -4.13 -11.16
C LYS A 65 -7.79 -4.21 -12.67
N ARG A 66 -8.64 -3.51 -13.42
CA ARG A 66 -8.61 -3.42 -14.88
C ARG A 66 -8.15 -2.02 -15.27
N MET A 67 -7.03 -1.94 -15.99
CA MET A 67 -6.47 -0.67 -16.46
C MET A 67 -7.29 -0.12 -17.64
N SER A 68 -7.32 1.20 -17.81
CA SER A 68 -8.03 1.86 -18.92
C SER A 68 -7.21 1.82 -20.21
N ASN A 69 -7.83 1.46 -21.33
CA ASN A 69 -7.14 1.27 -22.61
C ASN A 69 -6.48 2.54 -23.19
N THR A 70 -6.84 3.72 -22.70
CA THR A 70 -6.51 5.00 -23.34
C THR A 70 -5.19 5.63 -22.86
N PHE A 71 -4.64 5.20 -21.70
CA PHE A 71 -3.50 5.89 -21.07
C PHE A 71 -2.56 4.98 -20.27
N VAL A 72 -2.57 3.66 -20.48
CA VAL A 72 -1.56 2.82 -19.82
C VAL A 72 -0.20 3.11 -20.46
N ASP A 73 0.67 3.78 -19.72
CA ASP A 73 2.10 3.69 -19.98
C ASP A 73 2.49 2.22 -19.73
N GLU A 74 2.73 1.48 -20.82
CA GLU A 74 3.11 0.06 -20.74
C GLU A 74 4.32 -0.14 -19.81
N SER A 75 5.21 0.83 -19.71
CA SER A 75 6.35 0.75 -18.80
C SER A 75 5.93 0.72 -17.33
N GLU A 76 4.85 1.43 -16.96
CA GLU A 76 4.30 1.42 -15.60
C GLU A 76 3.65 0.08 -15.26
N PHE A 77 2.86 -0.48 -16.19
CA PHE A 77 2.26 -1.81 -15.99
C PHE A 77 3.32 -2.89 -15.82
N HIS A 78 4.34 -2.91 -16.70
CA HIS A 78 5.41 -3.91 -16.61
C HIS A 78 6.19 -3.78 -15.30
N ARG A 79 6.48 -2.55 -14.86
CA ARG A 79 7.15 -2.29 -13.58
C ARG A 79 6.31 -2.73 -12.39
N GLU A 80 5.01 -2.42 -12.38
CA GLU A 80 4.09 -2.84 -11.31
C GLU A 80 4.02 -4.37 -11.24
N VAL A 81 3.83 -5.07 -12.37
CA VAL A 81 3.84 -6.53 -12.42
C VAL A 81 5.19 -7.10 -11.95
N GLN A 82 6.32 -6.57 -12.42
CA GLN A 82 7.64 -7.04 -12.02
C GLN A 82 7.87 -6.92 -10.50
N CYS A 83 7.45 -5.80 -9.91
CA CYS A 83 7.46 -5.61 -8.46
C CYS A 83 6.59 -6.66 -7.77
N LEU A 84 5.32 -6.75 -8.15
CA LEU A 84 4.32 -7.64 -7.54
C LEU A 84 4.65 -9.13 -7.66
N MET A 85 5.38 -9.53 -8.70
CA MET A 85 5.89 -10.90 -8.86
C MET A 85 7.03 -11.23 -7.90
N MET A 86 7.76 -10.23 -7.38
CA MET A 86 8.95 -10.40 -6.54
C MET A 86 8.68 -10.14 -5.05
N VAL A 87 7.67 -9.32 -4.73
CA VAL A 87 7.43 -8.86 -3.35
C VAL A 87 6.35 -9.71 -2.68
N LYS A 88 6.66 -10.20 -1.48
CA LYS A 88 5.74 -11.01 -0.69
C LYS A 88 5.95 -10.73 0.79
N HIS A 89 5.02 -9.98 1.36
CA HIS A 89 5.11 -9.53 2.74
C HIS A 89 3.72 -9.35 3.33
N LYS A 90 3.55 -9.60 4.63
CA LYS A 90 2.27 -9.47 5.34
C LYS A 90 1.64 -8.07 5.22
N ASN A 91 2.48 -7.04 5.09
CA ASN A 91 2.08 -5.64 4.93
C ASN A 91 2.11 -5.15 3.47
N ILE A 92 2.10 -6.05 2.49
CA ILE A 92 1.92 -5.74 1.08
C ILE A 92 0.69 -6.52 0.61
N VAL A 93 -0.15 -5.90 -0.23
CA VAL A 93 -1.32 -6.58 -0.78
C VAL A 93 -0.87 -7.81 -1.57
N ARG A 94 -1.50 -8.96 -1.29
CA ARG A 94 -1.14 -10.21 -1.95
C ARG A 94 -1.59 -10.19 -3.40
N PHE A 95 -0.62 -10.27 -4.30
CA PHE A 95 -0.84 -10.45 -5.72
C PHE A 95 -1.09 -11.91 -6.05
N LEU A 96 -2.11 -12.17 -6.87
CA LEU A 96 -2.52 -13.51 -7.29
C LEU A 96 -2.19 -13.78 -8.76
N GLY A 97 -2.14 -12.74 -9.58
CA GLY A 97 -1.82 -12.93 -10.98
C GLY A 97 -2.25 -11.77 -11.88
N TYR A 98 -2.00 -11.93 -13.16
CA TYR A 98 -2.26 -10.91 -14.17
C TYR A 98 -2.85 -11.51 -15.44
N TYR A 99 -3.47 -10.65 -16.24
CA TYR A 99 -3.73 -10.90 -17.64
C TYR A 99 -3.20 -9.71 -18.45
N ALA A 100 -2.43 -10.02 -19.49
CA ALA A 100 -1.86 -9.03 -20.39
C ALA A 100 -1.96 -9.55 -21.82
N GLU A 101 -2.79 -8.91 -22.64
CA GLU A 101 -2.91 -9.20 -24.07
C GLU A 101 -3.08 -7.92 -24.86
N THR A 102 -2.43 -7.84 -26.02
CA THR A 102 -2.59 -6.75 -26.99
C THR A 102 -3.13 -7.34 -28.27
N HIS A 103 -4.26 -6.82 -28.73
CA HIS A 103 -4.87 -7.25 -29.97
C HIS A 103 -5.43 -6.05 -30.73
N TRP A 104 -5.34 -6.13 -32.05
CA TRP A 104 -5.80 -5.09 -32.95
C TRP A 104 -7.30 -5.16 -33.18
N THR A 105 -7.98 -4.02 -33.13
CA THR A 105 -9.40 -3.93 -33.49
C THR A 105 -9.69 -2.63 -34.25
N MET A 106 -10.76 -2.66 -35.04
CA MET A 106 -11.29 -1.45 -35.68
C MET A 106 -12.03 -0.61 -34.63
N VAL A 107 -11.61 0.64 -34.45
CA VAL A 107 -12.29 1.62 -33.59
C VAL A 107 -12.73 2.82 -34.43
N THR A 108 -13.81 3.48 -34.01
CA THR A 108 -14.27 4.73 -34.63
C THR A 108 -13.64 5.91 -33.91
N GLN A 109 -12.78 6.65 -34.60
CA GLN A 109 -12.16 7.87 -34.10
C GLN A 109 -12.49 9.01 -35.06
N GLU A 110 -13.11 10.09 -34.54
CA GLU A 110 -13.53 11.25 -35.36
C GLU A 110 -14.36 10.87 -36.60
N GLY A 111 -15.22 9.86 -36.47
CA GLY A 111 -16.07 9.36 -37.57
C GLY A 111 -15.35 8.49 -38.61
N LYS A 112 -14.07 8.15 -38.42
CA LYS A 112 -13.31 7.25 -39.29
C LYS A 112 -13.02 5.92 -38.59
N PHE A 113 -13.03 4.83 -39.35
CA PHE A 113 -12.58 3.53 -38.86
C PHE A 113 -11.06 3.44 -38.95
N VAL A 114 -10.40 3.23 -37.83
CA VAL A 114 -8.95 3.06 -37.74
C VAL A 114 -8.63 1.74 -37.03
N MET A 115 -7.55 1.09 -37.46
CA MET A 115 -7.02 -0.07 -36.75
C MET A 115 -6.22 0.44 -35.55
N ALA A 116 -6.59 0.03 -34.35
CA ALA A 116 -5.94 0.44 -33.12
C ALA A 116 -5.56 -0.76 -32.27
N ASP A 117 -4.43 -0.66 -31.58
CA ASP A 117 -4.06 -1.57 -30.52
C ASP A 117 -5.01 -1.41 -29.34
N VAL A 118 -5.58 -2.52 -28.87
CA VAL A 118 -6.31 -2.57 -27.61
C VAL A 118 -5.51 -3.41 -26.64
N ASN A 119 -4.99 -2.73 -25.61
CA ASN A 119 -4.26 -3.35 -24.51
C ASN A 119 -5.26 -3.74 -23.42
N GLN A 120 -5.39 -5.04 -23.16
CA GLN A 120 -6.06 -5.53 -21.97
C GLN A 120 -5.01 -5.83 -20.91
N ARG A 121 -5.10 -5.11 -19.80
CA ARG A 121 -4.18 -5.21 -18.66
C ARG A 121 -5.03 -5.34 -17.40
N LEU A 122 -4.96 -6.51 -16.77
CA LEU A 122 -5.67 -6.80 -15.53
C LEU A 122 -4.72 -7.39 -14.49
N LEU A 123 -4.93 -6.98 -13.25
CA LEU A 123 -4.21 -7.46 -12.07
C LEU A 123 -5.24 -8.04 -11.10
N CYS A 124 -4.92 -9.19 -10.50
CA CYS A 124 -5.77 -9.87 -9.54
C CYS A 124 -5.06 -9.96 -8.19
N PHE A 125 -5.77 -9.58 -7.13
CA PHE A 125 -5.26 -9.48 -5.77
C PHE A 125 -6.21 -10.18 -4.79
N GLU A 126 -5.72 -10.43 -3.57
CA GLU A 126 -6.61 -10.67 -2.44
C GLU A 126 -7.59 -9.50 -2.25
N TYR A 127 -8.80 -9.80 -1.75
CA TYR A 127 -9.76 -8.77 -1.40
C TYR A 127 -9.62 -8.37 0.07
N LEU A 128 -9.55 -7.06 0.32
CA LEU A 128 -9.39 -6.48 1.65
C LEU A 128 -10.68 -5.76 2.07
N PRO A 129 -11.47 -6.34 2.99
CA PRO A 129 -12.86 -5.92 3.21
C PRO A 129 -12.99 -4.59 3.94
N ASN A 130 -12.02 -4.22 4.78
CA ASN A 130 -12.04 -2.93 5.47
C ASN A 130 -11.69 -1.76 4.54
N GLY A 131 -11.21 -2.03 3.32
CA GLY A 131 -10.88 -1.01 2.34
C GLY A 131 -9.68 -0.16 2.77
N SER A 132 -9.64 1.09 2.36
CA SER A 132 -8.48 1.97 2.49
C SER A 132 -8.43 2.76 3.81
N LEU A 133 -7.21 3.07 4.25
CA LEU A 133 -6.89 3.73 5.51
C LEU A 133 -7.49 5.14 5.63
N ASP A 134 -7.67 5.87 4.51
CA ASP A 134 -8.26 7.22 4.51
C ASP A 134 -9.62 7.29 5.22
N LYS A 135 -10.38 6.19 5.22
CA LYS A 135 -11.68 6.07 5.89
C LYS A 135 -11.59 5.98 7.42
N TYR A 136 -10.40 5.69 7.95
CA TYR A 136 -10.16 5.39 9.36
C TYR A 136 -9.18 6.38 10.03
N ILE A 137 -8.64 7.33 9.26
CA ILE A 137 -7.68 8.34 9.76
C ILE A 137 -8.22 9.02 11.02
N THR A 138 -9.51 9.30 11.04
CA THR A 138 -10.23 9.73 12.23
C THR A 138 -11.10 8.56 12.73
N GLY A 139 -10.98 8.23 14.02
CA GLY A 139 -11.87 7.24 14.67
C GLY A 139 -11.20 5.97 15.21
N LEU A 140 -9.92 5.72 14.91
CA LEU A 140 -9.19 4.61 15.53
C LEU A 140 -8.61 4.97 16.90
N GLN A 141 -8.54 3.98 17.78
CA GLN A 141 -7.81 4.07 19.05
C GLN A 141 -6.30 4.08 18.82
N TRP A 142 -5.53 4.60 19.78
CA TRP A 142 -4.08 4.74 19.63
C TRP A 142 -3.39 3.40 19.30
N ARG A 143 -3.79 2.31 19.95
CA ARG A 143 -3.23 0.99 19.73
C ARG A 143 -3.28 0.56 18.26
N ASP A 144 -4.44 0.73 17.62
CA ASP A 144 -4.63 0.36 16.22
C ASP A 144 -3.83 1.28 15.31
N ARG A 145 -3.80 2.59 15.60
CA ARG A 145 -2.98 3.55 14.84
C ARG A 145 -1.49 3.20 14.89
N PHE A 146 -0.97 2.85 16.07
CA PHE A 146 0.43 2.48 16.23
C PHE A 146 0.77 1.17 15.50
N GLN A 147 -0.13 0.19 15.52
CA GLN A 147 0.02 -1.04 14.74
C GLN A 147 0.01 -0.76 13.24
N ILE A 148 -0.88 0.12 12.78
CA ILE A 148 -0.95 0.55 11.38
C ILE A 148 0.34 1.28 10.97
N ILE A 149 0.79 2.28 11.73
CA ILE A 149 2.06 2.98 11.46
C ILE A 149 3.19 1.97 11.35
N THR A 150 3.30 1.05 12.31
CA THR A 150 4.37 0.07 12.27
C THR A 150 4.27 -0.86 11.06
N GLY A 151 3.08 -1.34 10.73
CA GLY A 151 2.87 -2.21 9.58
C GLY A 151 3.21 -1.53 8.25
N ILE A 152 2.88 -0.24 8.09
CA ILE A 152 3.27 0.57 6.93
C ILE A 152 4.79 0.65 6.85
N CYS A 153 5.47 0.98 7.95
CA CYS A 153 6.94 1.05 7.98
C CYS A 153 7.58 -0.32 7.64
N GLN A 154 7.02 -1.42 8.14
CA GLN A 154 7.50 -2.78 7.85
C GLN A 154 7.33 -3.14 6.37
N GLY A 155 6.17 -2.83 5.78
CA GLY A 155 5.94 -3.04 4.34
C GLY A 155 6.88 -2.21 3.48
N LEU A 156 7.09 -0.94 3.83
CA LEU A 156 7.96 -0.04 3.07
C LEU A 156 9.43 -0.43 3.19
N HIS A 157 9.87 -0.83 4.39
CA HIS A 157 11.21 -1.35 4.61
C HIS A 157 11.49 -2.57 3.73
N TYR A 158 10.56 -3.53 3.69
CA TYR A 158 10.68 -4.71 2.83
C TYR A 158 10.82 -4.34 1.35
N LEU A 159 10.01 -3.38 0.85
CA LEU A 159 10.12 -2.91 -0.54
C LEU A 159 11.51 -2.34 -0.82
N HIS A 160 11.99 -1.43 0.03
CA HIS A 160 13.28 -0.77 -0.14
C HIS A 160 14.45 -1.76 -0.07
N GLN A 161 14.39 -2.77 0.81
CA GLN A 161 15.38 -3.85 0.85
C GLN A 161 15.43 -4.67 -0.44
N ASN A 162 14.29 -4.82 -1.12
CA ASN A 162 14.19 -5.48 -2.42
C ASN A 162 14.41 -4.51 -3.59
N SER A 163 14.95 -3.30 -3.33
CA SER A 163 15.23 -2.27 -4.34
C SER A 163 13.99 -1.79 -5.12
N PHE A 164 12.80 -1.91 -4.52
CA PHE A 164 11.56 -1.35 -5.05
C PHE A 164 11.15 -0.09 -4.28
N MET A 165 10.69 0.91 -5.02
CA MET A 165 10.08 2.12 -4.46
C MET A 165 8.57 2.07 -4.71
N HIS A 166 7.78 2.57 -3.76
CA HIS A 166 6.33 2.60 -3.88
C HIS A 166 5.86 3.70 -4.84
N LEU A 167 6.40 4.91 -4.67
CA LEU A 167 6.21 6.13 -5.46
C LEU A 167 4.77 6.69 -5.51
N ASP A 168 3.76 5.91 -5.09
CA ASP A 168 2.38 6.35 -4.86
C ASP A 168 1.87 6.08 -3.43
N LEU A 169 2.71 6.33 -2.42
CA LEU A 169 2.33 6.03 -1.04
C LEU A 169 1.37 7.10 -0.50
N LYS A 170 0.12 6.73 -0.25
CA LYS A 170 -0.94 7.60 0.31
C LYS A 170 -2.00 6.75 1.04
N PRO A 171 -2.82 7.33 1.94
CA PRO A 171 -3.79 6.55 2.72
C PRO A 171 -4.80 5.76 1.88
N THR A 172 -5.19 6.25 0.70
CA THR A 172 -6.08 5.51 -0.22
C THR A 172 -5.45 4.23 -0.77
N ASN A 173 -4.12 4.15 -0.78
CA ASN A 173 -3.33 3.02 -1.29
C ASN A 173 -2.81 2.12 -0.15
N ILE A 174 -3.23 2.38 1.10
CA ILE A 174 -2.97 1.51 2.24
C ILE A 174 -4.29 0.84 2.58
N LEU A 175 -4.43 -0.42 2.21
CA LEU A 175 -5.62 -1.20 2.44
C LEU A 175 -5.53 -1.94 3.78
N LEU A 176 -6.67 -2.22 4.41
CA LEU A 176 -6.76 -2.88 5.70
C LEU A 176 -7.44 -4.25 5.54
N ASP A 177 -6.81 -5.29 6.09
CA ASP A 177 -7.43 -6.61 6.19
C ASP A 177 -8.48 -6.68 7.31
N ASP A 178 -9.09 -7.85 7.51
CA ASP A 178 -10.11 -8.11 8.54
C ASP A 178 -9.66 -7.75 9.97
N ASN A 179 -8.35 -7.75 10.24
CA ASN A 179 -7.75 -7.48 11.55
C ASN A 179 -7.13 -6.07 11.62
N LEU A 180 -7.45 -5.18 10.68
CA LEU A 180 -6.86 -3.83 10.54
C LEU A 180 -5.33 -3.85 10.30
N VAL A 181 -4.78 -4.96 9.81
CA VAL A 181 -3.37 -5.00 9.40
C VAL A 181 -3.23 -4.24 8.08
N PRO A 182 -2.32 -3.25 8.00
CA PRO A 182 -2.16 -2.46 6.79
C PRO A 182 -1.39 -3.24 5.72
N LYS A 183 -1.83 -3.08 4.47
CA LYS A 183 -1.25 -3.67 3.27
C LYS A 183 -1.05 -2.59 2.21
N LEU A 184 0.20 -2.36 1.82
CA LEU A 184 0.55 -1.44 0.76
C LEU A 184 0.05 -1.98 -0.59
N ALA A 185 -0.66 -1.14 -1.34
CA ALA A 185 -1.26 -1.46 -2.63
C ALA A 185 -0.96 -0.35 -3.65
N ASP A 186 -1.25 -0.60 -4.93
CA ASP A 186 -1.13 0.38 -6.02
C ASP A 186 0.26 1.05 -6.12
N PHE A 187 1.22 0.29 -6.68
CA PHE A 187 2.57 0.77 -6.95
C PHE A 187 2.61 1.58 -8.26
N GLY A 188 3.18 2.79 -8.24
CA GLY A 188 3.14 3.67 -9.42
C GLY A 188 3.75 5.04 -9.17
N LEU A 189 3.84 5.91 -10.19
CA LEU A 189 4.55 7.20 -10.12
C LEU A 189 3.70 8.41 -9.62
N SER A 190 2.49 8.20 -9.08
CA SER A 190 1.52 9.30 -8.85
C SER A 190 1.21 9.63 -7.38
N GLY A 191 2.23 9.56 -6.51
CA GLY A 191 2.14 9.81 -5.05
C GLY A 191 2.22 11.24 -4.56
N TYR A 192 2.33 11.35 -3.23
CA TYR A 192 2.65 12.63 -2.59
C TYR A 192 3.98 13.15 -3.13
N ILE A 193 3.91 14.40 -3.58
CA ILE A 193 5.02 15.01 -4.30
C ILE A 193 5.96 15.64 -3.27
N ALA A 194 7.12 15.02 -3.08
CA ALA A 194 8.18 15.62 -2.26
C ALA A 194 8.62 16.96 -2.88
N PRO A 195 8.98 17.99 -2.09
CA PRO A 195 9.25 19.33 -2.62
C PRO A 195 10.33 19.37 -3.69
N GLU A 196 11.34 18.50 -3.60
CA GLU A 196 12.39 18.38 -4.60
C GLU A 196 11.84 18.03 -5.99
N TYR A 197 10.73 17.28 -6.07
CA TYR A 197 10.09 16.87 -7.33
C TYR A 197 9.71 18.08 -8.22
N TYR A 198 9.40 19.23 -7.62
CA TYR A 198 9.09 20.48 -8.35
C TYR A 198 10.31 21.21 -8.90
N ASN A 199 11.49 20.99 -8.32
CA ASN A 199 12.74 21.66 -8.73
C ASN A 199 13.54 20.88 -9.80
N TYR A 200 13.08 19.69 -10.21
CA TYR A 200 13.71 18.91 -11.28
C TYR A 200 13.29 19.42 -12.67
N THR A 201 13.62 20.66 -13.00
CA THR A 201 13.70 21.12 -14.39
C THR A 201 15.11 20.83 -14.89
N GLU A 202 15.22 19.76 -15.69
CA GLU A 202 16.40 19.36 -16.46
C GLU A 202 17.59 18.81 -15.65
N VAL A 203 18.09 17.64 -16.08
CA VAL A 203 19.30 16.92 -15.63
C VAL A 203 19.09 15.89 -14.49
N THR A 204 18.97 14.63 -14.91
CA THR A 204 19.00 13.35 -14.14
C THR A 204 17.78 13.03 -13.27
N HIS A 205 16.82 12.29 -13.84
CA HIS A 205 15.74 11.59 -13.13
C HIS A 205 16.28 10.46 -12.23
N GLN A 206 16.98 10.78 -11.15
CA GLN A 206 17.30 9.79 -10.13
C GLN A 206 16.17 9.74 -9.09
N LEU A 207 15.18 8.88 -9.36
CA LEU A 207 14.18 8.49 -8.37
C LEU A 207 14.90 7.92 -7.14
N SER A 208 14.50 8.36 -5.95
CA SER A 208 15.13 7.99 -4.69
C SER A 208 14.09 7.39 -3.73
N PRO A 209 14.44 6.33 -2.96
CA PRO A 209 13.58 5.81 -1.89
C PRO A 209 13.15 6.88 -0.88
N LEU A 210 13.89 7.99 -0.77
CA LEU A 210 13.59 9.13 0.09
C LEU A 210 12.28 9.86 -0.27
N LEU A 211 11.74 9.64 -1.48
CA LEU A 211 10.41 10.13 -1.87
C LEU A 211 9.30 9.38 -1.12
N ASP A 212 9.46 8.07 -0.93
CA ASP A 212 8.52 7.28 -0.13
C ASP A 212 8.62 7.65 1.34
N ILE A 213 9.83 7.97 1.83
CA ILE A 213 10.04 8.44 3.21
C ILE A 213 9.28 9.74 3.47
N TYR A 214 9.32 10.70 2.55
CA TYR A 214 8.53 11.91 2.65
C TYR A 214 7.02 11.60 2.74
N SER A 215 6.54 10.76 1.83
CA SER A 215 5.14 10.32 1.80
C SER A 215 4.72 9.61 3.11
N LEU A 216 5.60 8.77 3.66
CA LEU A 216 5.43 8.10 4.95
C LEU A 216 5.27 9.13 6.08
N GLY A 217 6.12 10.15 6.13
CA GLY A 217 6.03 11.21 7.13
C GLY A 217 4.67 11.93 7.11
N ILE A 218 4.17 12.28 5.92
CA ILE A 218 2.84 12.88 5.75
C ILE A 218 1.73 11.94 6.25
N ILE A 219 1.81 10.63 5.95
CA ILE A 219 0.84 9.65 6.41
C ILE A 219 0.86 9.53 7.94
N ILE A 220 2.04 9.48 8.57
CA ILE A 220 2.14 9.40 10.02
C ILE A 220 1.54 10.66 10.66
N ILE A 221 1.80 11.85 10.12
CA ILE A 221 1.16 13.10 10.56
C ILE A 221 -0.36 13.01 10.47
N GLU A 222 -0.87 12.50 9.35
CA GLU A 222 -2.31 12.38 9.11
C GLU A 222 -2.94 11.40 10.11
N ILE A 223 -2.29 10.25 10.37
CA ILE A 223 -2.72 9.30 11.40
C ILE A 223 -2.68 9.92 12.80
N LEU A 224 -1.66 10.73 13.12
CA LEU A 224 -1.52 11.34 14.45
C LEU A 224 -2.54 12.45 14.71
N THR A 225 -2.88 13.24 13.68
CA THR A 225 -3.59 14.51 13.87
C THR A 225 -4.93 14.62 13.16
N GLY A 226 -5.25 13.68 12.27
CA GLY A 226 -6.42 13.73 11.40
C GLY A 226 -6.34 14.78 10.28
N ARG A 227 -5.20 15.45 10.12
CA ARG A 227 -4.98 16.50 9.10
C ARG A 227 -3.58 16.40 8.51
N LYS A 228 -3.39 17.03 7.35
CA LYS A 228 -2.07 17.21 6.73
C LYS A 228 -1.44 18.53 7.17
N GLY A 229 -0.11 18.61 7.17
CA GLY A 229 0.65 19.84 7.40
C GLY A 229 1.73 19.71 8.46
N ASN A 230 2.41 20.81 8.76
CA ASN A 230 3.43 20.81 9.80
C ASN A 230 2.81 20.55 11.18
N ILE A 231 3.55 19.83 12.02
CA ILE A 231 3.15 19.50 13.38
C ILE A 231 4.21 19.99 14.37
N ASP A 232 3.78 20.20 15.60
CA ASP A 232 4.64 20.39 16.77
C ASP A 232 4.49 19.16 17.67
N VAL A 233 5.62 18.55 18.05
CA VAL A 233 5.62 17.29 18.81
C VAL A 233 4.87 17.43 20.12
N GLU A 234 5.10 18.51 20.87
CA GLU A 234 4.46 18.70 22.17
C GLU A 234 2.97 18.94 22.03
N LEU A 235 2.52 19.69 21.02
CA LEU A 235 1.10 19.86 20.75
C LEU A 235 0.42 18.54 20.34
N VAL A 236 1.10 17.69 19.58
CA VAL A 236 0.58 16.35 19.25
C VAL A 236 0.48 15.51 20.52
N VAL A 237 1.55 15.40 21.31
CA VAL A 237 1.57 14.66 22.57
C VAL A 237 0.46 15.17 23.51
N GLU A 238 0.35 16.47 23.72
CA GLU A 238 -0.68 17.08 24.56
C GLU A 238 -2.09 16.70 24.08
N SER A 239 -2.34 16.73 22.76
CA SER A 239 -3.64 16.34 22.21
C SER A 239 -4.01 14.88 22.52
N TRP A 240 -3.02 13.99 22.63
CA TRP A 240 -3.21 12.57 22.92
C TRP A 240 -3.31 12.24 24.41
N SER A 241 -2.93 13.16 25.32
CA SER A 241 -2.92 12.94 26.77
C SER A 241 -4.24 12.41 27.36
N ASN A 242 -5.38 12.83 26.79
CA ASN A 242 -6.72 12.40 27.22
C ASN A 242 -7.34 11.33 26.32
N MET A 243 -6.69 10.98 25.21
CA MET A 243 -7.19 10.01 24.22
C MET A 243 -6.56 8.63 24.35
N VAL A 244 -5.44 8.51 25.08
CA VAL A 244 -4.77 7.25 25.36
C VAL A 244 -5.45 6.46 26.49
N GLU A 245 -5.24 5.14 26.50
CA GLU A 245 -5.75 4.27 27.57
C GLU A 245 -4.99 4.54 28.86
N LYS A 246 -5.72 4.89 29.94
CA LYS A 246 -5.13 5.26 31.23
C LYS A 246 -4.21 4.19 31.84
N SER A 247 -4.45 2.91 31.56
CA SER A 247 -3.65 1.81 32.07
C SER A 247 -2.27 1.69 31.41
N HIS A 248 -2.05 2.33 30.26
CA HIS A 248 -0.82 2.27 29.48
C HIS A 248 -0.36 3.66 29.02
N SER A 249 -0.77 4.72 29.73
CA SER A 249 -0.56 6.11 29.29
C SER A 249 0.89 6.40 28.98
N ASP A 250 1.83 6.05 29.85
CA ASP A 250 3.23 6.48 29.70
C ASP A 250 3.87 5.88 28.44
N VAL A 251 3.64 4.58 28.19
CA VAL A 251 4.15 3.89 27.00
C VAL A 251 3.46 4.42 25.74
N GLN A 252 2.14 4.62 25.78
CA GLN A 252 1.38 5.10 24.63
C GLN A 252 1.78 6.54 24.27
N MET A 253 1.99 7.40 25.27
CA MET A 253 2.45 8.77 25.07
C MET A 253 3.87 8.81 24.48
N GLU A 254 4.76 7.92 24.91
CA GLU A 254 6.09 7.80 24.32
C GLU A 254 6.04 7.29 22.87
N GLN A 255 5.15 6.33 22.57
CA GLN A 255 4.91 5.91 21.20
C GLN A 255 4.41 7.07 20.32
N VAL A 256 3.47 7.89 20.82
CA VAL A 256 2.96 9.08 20.12
C VAL A 256 4.10 10.05 19.81
N ARG A 257 4.93 10.35 20.82
CA ARG A 257 6.08 11.24 20.71
C ARG A 257 7.04 10.77 19.63
N ILE A 258 7.47 9.51 19.69
CA ILE A 258 8.43 8.96 18.72
C ILE A 258 7.85 8.91 17.32
N CYS A 259 6.56 8.55 17.16
CA CYS A 259 5.90 8.63 15.87
C CYS A 259 5.90 10.07 15.31
N ALA A 260 5.65 11.08 16.15
CA ALA A 260 5.67 12.49 15.73
C ALA A 260 7.09 12.94 15.32
N GLU A 261 8.12 12.56 16.08
CA GLU A 261 9.52 12.86 15.75
C GLU A 261 9.95 12.22 14.43
N ILE A 262 9.68 10.92 14.26
CA ILE A 262 9.92 10.20 13.00
C ILE A 262 9.23 10.92 11.85
N ALA A 263 7.98 11.35 12.04
CA ALA A 263 7.22 12.00 10.97
C ALA A 263 7.86 13.33 10.54
N ILE A 264 8.34 14.14 11.51
CA ILE A 264 9.03 15.40 11.23
C ILE A 264 10.34 15.16 10.48
N GLU A 265 11.15 14.20 10.93
CA GLU A 265 12.41 13.83 10.25
C GLU A 265 12.16 13.35 8.82
N CYS A 266 11.10 12.57 8.61
CA CYS A 266 10.70 12.06 7.30
C CYS A 266 10.32 13.18 6.31
N ILE A 267 9.76 14.29 6.78
CA ILE A 267 9.33 15.41 5.92
C ILE A 267 10.38 16.52 5.78
N ASP A 268 11.62 16.29 6.21
CA ASP A 268 12.69 17.30 6.06
C ASP A 268 12.82 17.70 4.57
N PHE A 269 12.92 19.01 4.34
CA PHE A 269 13.03 19.56 3.00
C PHE A 269 14.32 19.13 2.30
N ASN A 270 15.39 18.85 3.06
CA ASN A 270 16.61 18.25 2.55
C ASN A 270 16.50 16.71 2.60
N PRO A 271 16.41 16.02 1.44
CA PRO A 271 16.26 14.57 1.41
C PRO A 271 17.37 13.82 2.16
N ALA A 272 18.60 14.35 2.16
CA ALA A 272 19.75 13.72 2.83
C ALA A 272 19.64 13.69 4.36
N LYS A 273 18.71 14.44 4.94
CA LYS A 273 18.42 14.42 6.39
C LYS A 273 17.31 13.47 6.76
N ARG A 274 16.53 12.98 5.78
CA ARG A 274 15.46 12.03 6.03
C ARG A 274 16.05 10.69 6.44
N PRO A 275 15.46 9.99 7.42
CA PRO A 275 15.94 8.69 7.85
C PRO A 275 15.68 7.62 6.80
N ASP A 276 16.51 6.58 6.78
CA ASP A 276 16.18 5.36 6.03
C ASP A 276 15.17 4.49 6.80
N THR A 277 14.59 3.50 6.10
CA THR A 277 13.59 2.61 6.69
C THR A 277 14.14 1.75 7.82
N GLN A 278 15.44 1.38 7.80
CA GLN A 278 16.05 0.59 8.86
C GLN A 278 16.13 1.39 10.17
N HIS A 279 16.48 2.66 10.09
CA HIS A 279 16.51 3.57 11.23
C HIS A 279 15.11 3.73 11.84
N ILE A 280 14.09 3.96 10.99
CA ILE A 280 12.69 4.07 11.43
C ILE A 280 12.23 2.80 12.15
N ILE A 281 12.47 1.62 11.57
CA ILE A 281 12.10 0.33 12.17
C ILE A 281 12.78 0.13 13.53
N SER A 282 14.07 0.44 13.61
CA SER A 282 14.84 0.28 14.85
C SER A 282 14.27 1.13 16.00
N ARG A 283 13.83 2.37 15.71
CA ARG A 283 13.18 3.26 16.70
C ARG A 283 11.83 2.70 17.16
N LEU A 284 11.01 2.21 16.23
CA LEU A 284 9.69 1.64 16.55
C LEU A 284 9.80 0.35 17.37
N ASP A 285 10.77 -0.51 17.07
CA ASP A 285 10.95 -1.80 17.76
C ASP A 285 11.49 -1.62 19.19
N GLN A 286 12.37 -0.63 19.43
CA GLN A 286 12.84 -0.30 20.78
C GLN A 286 11.68 0.00 21.75
N ILE A 287 10.64 0.69 21.29
CA ILE A 287 9.50 1.07 22.13
C ILE A 287 8.54 -0.11 22.32
N LYS A 288 8.39 -0.97 21.32
CA LYS A 288 7.62 -2.22 21.46
C LYS A 288 8.21 -3.15 22.51
N ILE A 289 9.54 -3.24 22.56
CA ILE A 289 10.25 -4.02 23.57
C ILE A 289 9.95 -3.46 24.97
N MET A 290 9.95 -2.14 25.12
CA MET A 290 9.62 -1.47 26.39
C MET A 290 8.17 -1.77 26.84
N ASP A 291 7.20 -1.74 25.92
CA ASP A 291 5.80 -2.16 26.18
C ASP A 291 5.71 -3.63 26.63
N GLY A 292 6.51 -4.51 26.02
CA GLY A 292 6.61 -5.92 26.40
C GLY A 292 7.09 -6.13 27.83
N TYR A 293 8.16 -5.43 28.23
CA TYR A 293 8.71 -5.52 29.60
C TYR A 293 7.75 -4.98 30.68
N VAL A 294 7.01 -3.91 30.38
CA VAL A 294 5.94 -3.38 31.25
C VAL A 294 4.85 -4.44 31.44
N LYS A 295 4.41 -5.11 30.36
CA LYS A 295 3.35 -6.14 30.41
C LYS A 295 3.77 -7.41 31.14
N THR A 296 5.04 -7.82 31.06
CA THR A 296 5.56 -8.99 31.79
C THR A 296 6.01 -8.69 33.21
N GLY A 297 5.87 -7.44 33.69
CA GLY A 297 6.29 -7.04 35.04
C GLY A 297 7.81 -7.13 35.27
N MET A 298 8.61 -7.07 34.21
CA MET A 298 10.07 -7.28 34.26
C MET A 298 10.88 -5.99 34.44
N ILE A 299 10.21 -4.84 34.63
CA ILE A 299 10.92 -3.62 35.03
C ILE A 299 11.29 -3.75 36.51
N THR A 300 12.48 -4.31 36.77
CA THR A 300 13.15 -4.12 38.05
C THR A 300 13.59 -2.67 38.14
N SER A 301 13.07 -1.98 39.15
CA SER A 301 13.54 -0.67 39.61
C SER A 301 15.04 -0.69 39.91
N HIS A 302 15.86 -0.33 38.92
CA HIS A 302 17.27 -0.01 39.02
C HIS A 302 17.55 0.96 37.87
N GLN A 303 17.86 2.24 38.03
CA GLN A 303 18.51 2.98 39.12
C GLN A 303 17.96 4.42 39.18
N LEU A 304 18.19 5.05 40.33
CA LEU A 304 17.93 6.44 40.71
C LEU A 304 18.29 7.48 39.64
#